data_AF-A0A4Y4K9C3-F1
#
_entry.id   AF-A0A4Y4K9C3-F1
#
_cell.length_a   1.000
_cell.length_b   1.000
_cell.length_c   1.000
_cell.angle_alpha   90.00
_cell.angle_beta   90.00
_cell.angle_gamma   90.00
#
_symmetry.space_group_name_H-M   'P 1'
#
loop_
_entity.id
_entity.type
_entity.pdbx_description
1 polymer ?
#
loop_
_entity_poly.entity_id
_entity_poly.type
_entity_poly.pdbx_seq_one_letter_code
_entity_poly.pdbx_strand_id
1 'polypeptide(L)'
;MIMKSGEHPSDDPGRQDQHGSVLHPSSGVGSPSPPRRSGTGARQAARRHYTGGRPEADEPLIPGEVLYGDDPVVINAGKEVTRLRVENTGDRPVQVGSHFHFAEVNAALEFDREAAWGRRLNVLSGGSVRFEPGAVEEVELVPIGGRRIVAGLRGLCGGELDG
;
A
#
# COMPACT_ATOMS: atom_id res chain seq x y z
N MET A 1 -59.24 -15.91 7.60
CA MET A 1 -59.84 -14.82 6.80
C MET A 1 -59.25 -13.52 7.35
N ILE A 2 -58.34 -12.77 6.74
CA ILE A 2 -57.70 -12.71 5.43
C ILE A 2 -56.28 -12.15 5.69
N MET A 3 -55.24 -12.78 5.13
CA MET A 3 -53.90 -12.19 5.06
C MET A 3 -53.89 -11.09 4.01
N LYS A 4 -53.32 -9.92 4.32
CA LYS A 4 -52.99 -8.89 3.33
C LYS A 4 -51.47 -8.78 3.22
N SER A 5 -50.93 -9.43 2.21
CA SER A 5 -49.65 -9.15 1.59
C SER A 5 -49.67 -7.73 1.01
N GLY A 6 -48.68 -6.92 1.37
CA GLY A 6 -48.43 -5.62 0.74
C GLY A 6 -47.24 -5.74 -0.21
N GLU A 7 -47.49 -5.63 -1.51
CA GLU A 7 -46.48 -5.44 -2.55
C GLU A 7 -45.68 -4.15 -2.28
N HIS A 8 -44.35 -4.27 -2.27
CA HIS A 8 -43.41 -3.16 -2.21
C HIS A 8 -43.15 -2.62 -3.63
N PRO A 9 -42.93 -1.31 -3.81
CA PRO A 9 -42.78 -0.65 -5.12
C PRO A 9 -41.45 -0.96 -5.85
N SER A 10 -40.81 -2.09 -5.56
CA SER A 10 -39.62 -2.61 -6.25
C SER A 10 -39.92 -3.75 -7.22
N ASP A 11 -41.17 -4.21 -7.31
CA ASP A 11 -41.58 -5.20 -8.31
C ASP A 11 -41.79 -4.52 -9.66
N ASP A 12 -40.72 -4.46 -10.45
CA ASP A 12 -40.75 -4.09 -11.88
C ASP A 12 -41.34 -5.28 -12.69
N PRO A 13 -42.53 -5.17 -13.30
CA PRO A 13 -43.21 -6.29 -13.94
C PRO A 13 -42.66 -6.60 -15.35
N GLY A 14 -41.44 -6.16 -15.69
CA GLY A 14 -40.96 -6.10 -17.06
C GLY A 14 -39.87 -7.11 -17.49
N ARG A 15 -39.33 -7.96 -16.60
CA ARG A 15 -38.20 -8.81 -16.98
C ARG A 15 -38.65 -10.15 -17.57
N GLN A 16 -38.74 -10.22 -18.89
CA GLN A 16 -38.92 -11.49 -19.62
C GLN A 16 -37.64 -12.31 -19.54
N ASP A 17 -37.70 -13.46 -18.86
CA ASP A 17 -36.63 -14.44 -18.80
C ASP A 17 -36.52 -15.18 -20.14
N GLN A 18 -35.67 -14.68 -21.04
CA GLN A 18 -35.29 -15.40 -22.25
C GLN A 18 -34.32 -16.53 -21.88
N HIS A 19 -34.85 -17.71 -21.56
CA HIS A 19 -34.09 -18.96 -21.54
C HIS A 19 -33.74 -19.39 -22.97
N GLY A 20 -32.75 -18.73 -23.57
CA GLY A 20 -32.03 -19.20 -24.74
C GLY A 20 -30.71 -19.82 -24.29
N SER A 21 -30.57 -21.15 -24.39
CA SER A 21 -29.32 -21.86 -24.14
C SER A 21 -28.30 -21.56 -25.24
N VAL A 22 -27.56 -20.46 -25.10
CA VAL A 22 -26.36 -20.23 -25.90
C VAL A 22 -25.25 -21.08 -25.30
N LEU A 23 -24.85 -22.14 -25.99
CA LEU A 23 -23.65 -22.92 -25.68
C LEU A 23 -22.43 -22.00 -25.82
N HIS A 24 -21.88 -21.55 -24.69
CA HIS A 24 -20.57 -20.91 -24.66
C HIS A 24 -19.50 -21.99 -24.91
N PRO A 25 -18.58 -21.82 -25.88
CA PRO A 25 -17.48 -22.75 -26.04
C PRO A 25 -16.61 -22.74 -24.78
N SER A 26 -16.31 -23.93 -24.26
CA SER A 26 -15.44 -24.11 -23.11
C SER A 26 -14.08 -23.45 -23.36
N SER A 27 -13.58 -22.74 -22.35
CA SER A 27 -12.22 -22.24 -22.31
C SER A 27 -11.25 -23.41 -22.44
N GLY A 28 -10.69 -23.59 -23.64
CA GLY A 28 -9.59 -24.52 -23.87
C GLY A 28 -8.37 -24.18 -23.04
N VAL A 29 -7.43 -25.12 -22.95
CA VAL A 29 -6.12 -24.93 -22.32
C VAL A 29 -5.39 -23.80 -23.06
N GLY A 30 -5.18 -22.67 -22.38
CA GLY A 30 -4.45 -21.53 -22.94
C GLY A 30 -3.04 -21.96 -23.38
N SER A 31 -2.64 -21.52 -24.57
CA SER A 31 -1.28 -21.78 -25.08
C SER A 31 -0.23 -21.23 -24.11
N PRO A 32 0.94 -21.88 -23.97
CA PRO A 32 2.02 -21.35 -23.15
C PRO A 32 2.42 -19.97 -23.65
N SER A 33 2.58 -19.03 -22.71
CA SER A 33 3.05 -17.68 -23.04
C SER A 33 4.44 -17.73 -23.69
N PRO A 34 4.75 -16.85 -24.66
CA PRO A 34 6.07 -16.79 -25.27
C PRO A 34 7.15 -16.50 -24.22
N PRO A 35 8.38 -16.99 -24.41
CA PRO A 35 9.48 -16.74 -23.49
C PRO A 35 9.71 -15.23 -23.35
N ARG A 36 10.02 -14.77 -22.13
CA ARG A 36 10.38 -13.38 -21.87
C ARG A 36 11.50 -12.97 -22.84
N ARG A 37 11.29 -11.84 -23.52
CA ARG A 37 12.28 -11.20 -24.39
C ARG A 37 13.61 -11.11 -23.63
N SER A 38 14.72 -11.50 -24.27
CA SER A 38 16.06 -11.42 -23.70
C SER A 38 16.35 -9.97 -23.31
N GLY A 39 16.22 -9.66 -22.01
CA GLY A 39 16.64 -8.39 -21.47
C GLY A 39 18.16 -8.33 -21.51
N THR A 40 18.72 -7.28 -22.08
CA THR A 40 20.10 -6.89 -21.80
C THR A 40 20.22 -6.76 -20.29
N GLY A 41 21.02 -7.61 -19.63
CA GLY A 41 21.15 -7.72 -18.16
C GLY A 41 21.55 -6.44 -17.41
N ALA A 42 21.58 -5.29 -18.08
CA ALA A 42 21.87 -3.96 -17.58
C ALA A 42 20.95 -3.47 -16.44
N ARG A 43 19.80 -4.13 -16.20
CA ARG A 43 18.93 -3.84 -15.04
C ARG A 43 19.22 -4.72 -13.83
N GLN A 44 20.04 -5.75 -13.98
CA GLN A 44 20.41 -6.62 -12.88
C GLN A 44 21.62 -5.97 -12.19
N ALA A 45 21.46 -5.65 -10.90
CA ALA A 45 22.59 -5.22 -10.08
C ALA A 45 23.72 -6.25 -10.22
N ALA A 46 24.97 -5.77 -10.25
CA ALA A 46 26.13 -6.66 -10.33
C ALA A 46 26.00 -7.73 -9.25
N ARG A 47 26.01 -9.00 -9.64
CA ARG A 47 26.05 -10.10 -8.69
C ARG A 47 27.29 -9.90 -7.84
N ARG A 48 27.11 -9.59 -6.55
CA ARG A 48 28.22 -9.71 -5.61
C ARG A 48 28.66 -11.16 -5.67
N HIS A 49 29.90 -11.39 -6.09
CA HIS A 49 30.52 -12.68 -5.87
C HIS A 49 30.54 -12.90 -4.37
N TYR A 50 29.82 -13.92 -3.91
CA TYR A 50 29.91 -14.38 -2.53
C TYR A 50 31.36 -14.80 -2.30
N THR A 51 32.08 -14.02 -1.48
CA THR A 51 33.43 -14.35 -1.00
C THR A 51 33.38 -15.06 0.35
N GLY A 52 32.19 -15.34 0.88
CA GLY A 52 32.08 -16.22 2.02
C GLY A 52 32.70 -17.56 1.63
N GLY A 53 33.50 -18.11 2.55
CA GLY A 53 34.13 -19.40 2.33
C GLY A 53 33.13 -20.42 1.83
N ARG A 54 33.61 -21.42 1.08
CA ARG A 54 32.80 -22.61 0.81
C ARG A 54 32.21 -23.04 2.15
N PRO A 55 30.89 -23.28 2.28
CA PRO A 55 30.33 -23.78 3.53
C PRO A 55 31.22 -24.94 3.98
N GLU A 56 31.60 -24.93 5.25
CA GLU A 56 32.38 -26.04 5.81
C GLU A 56 31.63 -27.33 5.49
N ALA A 57 32.36 -28.41 5.21
CA ALA A 57 31.82 -29.61 4.55
C ALA A 57 30.63 -30.29 5.27
N ASP A 58 30.32 -29.87 6.50
CA ASP A 58 29.23 -30.36 7.34
C ASP A 58 28.01 -29.41 7.47
N GLU A 59 28.01 -28.22 6.85
CA GLU A 59 26.81 -27.39 6.81
C GLU A 59 25.86 -27.85 5.68
N PRO A 60 24.64 -28.30 6.00
CA PRO A 60 23.70 -28.77 5.00
C PRO A 60 23.26 -27.61 4.09
N LEU A 61 23.49 -27.75 2.78
CA LEU A 61 22.97 -26.81 1.78
C LEU A 61 21.44 -26.75 1.84
N ILE A 62 20.87 -25.54 1.99
CA ILE A 62 19.42 -25.31 2.03
C ILE A 62 18.95 -24.59 0.76
N PRO A 63 18.29 -25.29 -0.20
CA PRO A 63 17.78 -24.64 -1.41
C PRO A 63 16.78 -23.52 -1.10
N GLY A 64 17.07 -22.32 -1.58
CA GLY A 64 16.22 -21.14 -1.39
C GLY A 64 16.52 -20.33 -0.12
N GLU A 65 17.59 -20.68 0.61
CA GLU A 65 18.02 -19.85 1.73
C GLU A 65 18.45 -18.45 1.29
N VAL A 66 18.16 -17.48 2.15
CA VAL A 66 18.63 -16.10 2.00
C VAL A 66 19.57 -15.82 3.17
N LEU A 67 20.84 -15.65 2.85
CA LEU A 67 21.87 -15.27 3.82
C LEU A 67 21.88 -13.74 3.94
N TYR A 68 21.41 -13.23 5.08
CA TYR A 68 21.40 -11.81 5.39
C TYR A 68 22.74 -11.36 5.98
N GLY A 69 23.02 -10.05 5.94
CA GLY A 69 24.04 -9.48 6.82
C GLY A 69 23.50 -9.35 8.24
N ASP A 70 24.41 -9.31 9.22
CA ASP A 70 24.04 -9.21 10.63
C ASP A 70 23.57 -7.80 11.04
N ASP A 71 23.96 -6.78 10.28
CA ASP A 71 23.68 -5.39 10.61
C ASP A 71 22.24 -4.98 10.22
N PRO A 72 21.58 -4.18 11.07
CA PRO A 72 20.27 -3.64 10.76
C PRO A 72 20.33 -2.64 9.59
N VAL A 73 19.28 -2.63 8.77
CA VAL A 73 19.15 -1.68 7.67
C VAL A 73 18.50 -0.38 8.17
N VAL A 74 19.27 0.71 8.16
CA VAL A 74 18.75 2.04 8.47
C VAL A 74 17.90 2.56 7.30
N ILE A 75 16.64 2.90 7.56
CA ILE A 75 15.74 3.51 6.58
C ILE A 75 15.72 5.03 6.70
N ASN A 76 15.41 5.70 5.59
CA ASN A 76 15.26 7.17 5.54
C ASN A 76 16.47 7.94 6.11
N ALA A 77 17.67 7.37 6.03
CA ALA A 77 18.88 7.97 6.60
C ALA A 77 19.13 9.39 6.08
N GLY A 78 19.56 10.27 6.99
CA GLY A 78 19.87 11.67 6.67
C GLY A 78 18.67 12.58 6.45
N LYS A 79 17.43 12.08 6.60
CA LYS A 79 16.24 12.93 6.54
C LYS A 79 15.95 13.58 7.88
N GLU A 80 15.52 14.83 7.83
CA GLU A 80 14.98 15.52 9.00
C GLU A 80 13.73 14.79 9.51
N VAL A 81 13.67 14.56 10.82
CA VAL A 81 12.54 13.89 11.49
C VAL A 81 11.74 14.93 12.26
N THR A 82 10.43 14.90 12.08
CA THR A 82 9.48 15.72 12.84
C THR A 82 8.56 14.81 13.63
N ARG A 83 8.48 15.03 14.95
CA ARG A 83 7.57 14.30 15.83
C ARG A 83 6.29 15.08 16.01
N LEU A 84 5.15 14.42 15.83
CA LEU A 84 3.84 15.01 16.02
C LEU A 84 2.97 14.10 16.89
N ARG A 85 2.26 14.72 17.82
CA ARG A 85 1.17 14.07 18.56
C ARG A 85 -0.09 14.12 17.70
N VAL A 86 -0.72 12.96 17.49
CA VAL A 86 -1.87 12.78 16.62
C VAL A 86 -2.99 12.11 17.42
N GLU A 87 -4.15 12.73 17.42
CA GLU A 87 -5.35 12.23 18.09
C GLU A 87 -6.41 11.83 17.07
N ASN A 88 -7.04 10.67 17.23
CA ASN A 88 -8.21 10.31 16.43
C ASN A 88 -9.49 10.69 17.18
N THR A 89 -10.11 11.79 16.78
CA THR A 89 -11.37 12.29 17.35
C THR A 89 -12.61 11.64 16.73
N GLY A 90 -12.41 10.74 15.75
CA GLY A 90 -13.48 10.00 15.10
C GLY A 90 -13.99 8.80 15.89
N ASP A 91 -15.11 8.25 15.43
CA ASP A 91 -15.76 7.06 15.97
C ASP A 91 -15.28 5.74 15.36
N ARG A 92 -14.36 5.82 14.38
CA ARG A 92 -13.86 4.69 13.61
C ARG A 92 -12.33 4.70 13.56
N PRO A 93 -11.72 3.53 13.45
CA PRO A 93 -10.28 3.44 13.32
C PRO A 93 -9.79 4.02 11.99
N VAL A 94 -8.64 4.67 12.02
CA VAL A 94 -7.96 5.23 10.84
C VAL A 94 -6.59 4.60 10.71
N GLN A 95 -6.21 4.19 9.49
CA GLN A 95 -4.90 3.65 9.20
C GLN A 95 -4.23 4.45 8.09
N VAL A 96 -3.00 4.91 8.33
CA VAL A 96 -2.26 5.77 7.42
C VAL A 96 -0.99 5.06 6.96
N GLY A 97 -0.81 4.95 5.64
CA GLY A 97 0.34 4.28 5.03
C GLY A 97 1.61 5.14 4.97
N SER A 98 2.76 4.47 4.87
CA SER A 98 4.12 5.04 4.83
C SER A 98 4.34 6.20 3.85
N HIS A 99 3.64 6.23 2.72
CA HIS A 99 3.86 7.20 1.62
C HIS A 99 2.70 8.16 1.39
N PHE A 100 1.72 8.17 2.28
CA PHE A 100 0.63 9.14 2.21
C PHE A 100 1.13 10.52 2.65
N HIS A 101 0.73 11.59 1.96
CA HIS A 101 1.04 12.96 2.37
C HIS A 101 0.33 13.25 3.70
N PHE A 102 1.08 13.35 4.79
CA PHE A 102 0.50 13.26 6.13
C PHE A 102 -0.45 14.44 6.43
N ALA A 103 -0.18 15.63 5.90
CA ALA A 103 -1.09 16.77 6.02
C ALA A 103 -2.49 16.50 5.42
N GLU A 104 -2.63 15.55 4.49
CA GLU A 104 -3.89 15.23 3.81
C GLU A 104 -4.61 14.00 4.39
N VAL A 105 -4.18 13.45 5.53
CA VAL A 105 -4.87 12.28 6.11
C VAL A 105 -6.28 12.65 6.55
N ASN A 106 -7.06 11.64 6.97
CA ASN A 106 -8.45 11.79 7.41
C ASN A 106 -8.62 13.01 8.35
N ALA A 107 -9.68 13.79 8.12
CA ALA A 107 -10.00 14.99 8.91
C ALA A 107 -10.31 14.69 10.38
N ALA A 108 -10.70 13.46 10.71
CA ALA A 108 -10.89 13.01 12.09
C ALA A 108 -9.57 12.86 12.88
N LEU A 109 -8.42 12.97 12.21
CA LEU A 109 -7.12 13.03 12.90
C LEU A 109 -6.76 14.49 13.21
N GLU A 110 -6.65 14.81 14.48
CA GLU A 110 -6.27 16.13 14.99
C GLU A 110 -4.77 16.17 15.31
N PHE A 111 -4.07 17.12 14.70
CA PHE A 111 -2.64 17.38 14.85
C PHE A 111 -2.26 18.66 14.09
N ASP A 112 -1.02 19.11 14.23
CA ASP A 112 -0.48 20.25 13.48
C ASP A 112 -0.28 19.90 11.98
N ARG A 113 -1.24 20.33 11.15
CA ARG A 113 -1.25 20.08 9.70
C ARG A 113 -0.17 20.85 8.96
N GLU A 114 0.20 22.03 9.45
CA GLU A 114 1.26 22.86 8.86
C GLU A 114 2.61 22.19 9.05
N ALA A 115 2.89 21.72 10.27
CA ALA A 115 4.09 20.93 10.56
C ALA A 115 4.12 19.59 9.82
N ALA A 116 2.99 19.08 9.34
CA ALA A 116 2.93 17.85 8.53
C ALA A 116 3.05 18.08 7.02
N TRP A 117 3.07 19.34 6.56
CA TRP A 117 3.06 19.66 5.13
C TRP A 117 4.31 19.17 4.42
N GLY A 118 4.12 18.51 3.28
CA GLY A 118 5.18 17.91 2.48
C GLY A 118 5.94 16.77 3.16
N ARG A 119 5.36 16.15 4.19
CA ARG A 119 5.95 15.05 4.97
C ARG A 119 5.09 13.77 4.89
N ARG A 120 5.73 12.64 5.18
CA ARG A 120 5.14 11.29 5.23
C ARG A 120 5.66 10.52 6.43
N LEU A 121 4.98 9.44 6.84
CA LEU A 121 5.41 8.62 7.98
C LEU A 121 6.84 8.08 7.81
N ASN A 122 7.63 8.15 8.89
CA ASN A 122 8.95 7.56 9.01
C ASN A 122 8.88 6.08 9.40
N VAL A 123 8.17 5.28 8.61
CA VAL A 123 8.02 3.84 8.82
C VAL A 123 8.54 3.07 7.61
N LEU A 124 8.67 1.75 7.74
CA LEU A 124 9.03 0.86 6.63
C LEU A 124 8.10 1.09 5.43
N SER A 125 8.67 1.04 4.22
CA SER A 125 7.86 1.14 3.00
C SER A 125 6.83 0.00 2.95
N GLY A 126 5.58 0.35 2.62
CA GLY A 126 4.44 -0.58 2.69
C GLY A 126 3.84 -0.75 4.09
N GLY A 127 4.50 -0.26 5.14
CA GLY A 127 3.96 -0.19 6.50
C GLY A 127 2.95 0.95 6.69
N SER A 128 2.35 0.98 7.87
CA SER A 128 1.31 1.95 8.26
C SER A 128 1.21 2.12 9.77
N VAL A 129 0.65 3.24 10.22
CA VAL A 129 0.24 3.47 11.62
C VAL A 129 -1.28 3.43 11.70
N ARG A 130 -1.81 2.78 12.74
CA ARG A 130 -3.25 2.64 13.01
C ARG A 130 -3.60 3.43 14.26
N PHE A 131 -4.65 4.24 14.16
CA PHE A 131 -5.20 5.05 15.25
C PHE A 131 -6.60 4.53 15.56
N GLU A 132 -6.78 3.96 16.76
CA GLU A 132 -8.11 3.58 17.25
C GLU A 132 -8.94 4.84 17.59
N PRO A 133 -10.28 4.75 17.67
CA PRO A 133 -11.12 5.86 18.14
C PRO A 133 -10.66 6.38 19.51
N GLY A 134 -10.44 7.69 19.63
CA GLY A 134 -9.96 8.36 20.85
C GLY A 134 -8.48 8.14 21.17
N ALA A 135 -7.74 7.40 20.34
CA ALA A 135 -6.32 7.15 20.57
C ALA A 135 -5.49 8.41 20.31
N VAL A 136 -4.46 8.59 21.12
CA VAL A 136 -3.47 9.65 21.01
C VAL A 136 -2.11 9.00 20.89
N GLU A 137 -1.44 9.20 19.77
CA GLU A 137 -0.16 8.56 19.46
C GLU A 137 0.85 9.60 19.00
N GLU A 138 2.13 9.37 19.30
CA GLU A 138 3.23 10.15 18.71
C GLU A 138 3.73 9.45 17.44
N VAL A 139 3.86 10.20 16.35
CA VAL A 139 4.40 9.70 15.09
C VAL A 139 5.60 10.51 14.64
N GLU A 140 6.51 9.83 13.94
CA GLU A 140 7.64 10.44 13.27
C GLU A 140 7.34 10.63 11.78
N LEU A 141 7.62 11.82 11.27
CA LEU A 141 7.46 12.17 9.87
C LEU A 141 8.80 12.55 9.24
N VAL A 142 8.96 12.23 7.95
CA VAL A 142 10.11 12.63 7.13
C VAL A 142 9.64 13.34 5.85
N PRO A 143 10.44 14.24 5.27
CA PRO A 143 10.12 14.90 4.01
C PRO A 143 9.86 13.92 2.87
N ILE A 144 8.84 14.23 2.08
CA ILE A 144 8.67 13.68 0.74
C ILE A 144 9.89 14.11 -0.09
N GLY A 145 10.51 13.14 -0.78
CA GLY A 145 11.69 13.38 -1.62
C GLY A 145 11.33 13.57 -3.10
N GLY A 146 12.34 13.50 -3.96
CA GLY A 146 12.15 13.63 -5.41
C GLY A 146 11.69 15.03 -5.81
N ARG A 147 10.79 15.11 -6.79
CA ARG A 147 10.22 16.40 -7.28
C ARG A 147 9.19 17.03 -6.33
N ARG A 148 8.86 16.37 -5.21
CA ARG A 148 7.91 16.89 -4.21
C ARG A 148 6.57 17.33 -4.83
N ILE A 149 6.02 16.45 -5.68
CA ILE A 149 4.70 16.59 -6.30
C ILE A 149 3.73 15.63 -5.63
N VAL A 150 2.64 16.15 -5.08
CA VAL A 150 1.56 15.38 -4.47
C VAL A 150 0.29 15.55 -5.29
N ALA A 151 0.09 14.63 -6.24
CA ALA A 151 -1.12 14.57 -7.06
C ALA A 151 -2.20 13.69 -6.40
N GLY A 152 -3.46 14.12 -6.48
CA GLY A 152 -4.61 13.37 -5.96
C GLY A 152 -4.83 13.55 -4.45
N LEU A 153 -4.96 12.44 -3.72
CA LEU A 153 -5.29 12.38 -2.29
C LEU A 153 -6.60 13.11 -1.97
N ARG A 154 -6.57 14.13 -1.11
CA ARG A 154 -7.74 14.98 -0.82
C ARG A 154 -7.77 16.24 -1.69
N GLY A 155 -6.80 16.39 -2.60
CA GLY A 155 -6.68 17.54 -3.48
C GLY A 155 -6.27 18.82 -2.76
N LEU A 156 -5.76 18.74 -1.52
CA LEU A 156 -5.35 19.95 -0.78
C LEU A 156 -4.04 20.52 -1.35
N CYS A 157 -3.09 19.66 -1.73
CA CYS A 157 -1.92 20.07 -2.51
C CYS A 157 -2.23 20.04 -4.01
N GLY A 158 -2.65 18.88 -4.54
CA GLY A 158 -3.07 18.73 -5.94
C GLY A 158 -1.98 18.99 -6.99
N GLY A 159 -0.72 19.08 -6.61
CA GLY A 159 0.37 19.52 -7.49
C GLY A 159 1.72 19.59 -6.79
N GLU A 160 2.50 20.62 -7.10
CA GLU A 160 3.81 20.87 -6.49
C GLU A 160 3.64 21.36 -5.05
N LEU A 161 4.47 20.85 -4.12
CA LEU A 161 4.40 21.23 -2.69
C LEU A 161 5.02 22.59 -2.39
N ASP A 162 6.03 22.99 -3.17
CA ASP A 162 6.90 24.14 -2.90
C ASP A 162 6.83 25.21 -4.02
N GLY A 163 5.71 25.26 -4.74
CA GLY A 163 5.47 26.15 -5.88
C GLY A 163 5.37 27.63 -5.55
#